data_AF-A0AB37S280-F1
#
_entry.id   AF-A0AB37S280-F1
#
_cell.length_a   1.000
_cell.length_b   1.000
_cell.length_c   1.000
_cell.angle_alpha   90.00
_cell.angle_beta   90.00
_cell.angle_gamma   90.00
#
_symmetry.space_group_name_H-M   'P 1'
#
loop_
_entity.id
_entity.type
_entity.pdbx_description
1 polymer ?
#
loop_
_entity_poly.entity_id
_entity_poly.type
_entity_poly.pdbx_seq_one_letter_code
_entity_poly.pdbx_strand_id
1 'polypeptide(L)'
;MIVNRLISEILFGFTGLIGIINPIGIAFLFLERTEALTEHERNLLAKKVAFNAFIVLLVAFFAGTPVLHFFGISMEALRIGGGFAVAVAGWQMLNEPDGPAGGGDTPIKPIDANAIMTRAFFPLTVPLTVGPGSIATAIALNANRTHKLSEFMLSSIVSISVS
;
A
#
# COMPACT_ATOMS: atom_id res chain seq x y z
N MET A 1 -27.36 7.80 7.87
CA MET A 1 -27.22 6.47 7.25
C MET A 1 -26.00 6.37 6.31
N ILE A 2 -25.83 7.28 5.34
CA ILE A 2 -24.65 7.33 4.45
C ILE A 2 -23.32 7.58 5.19
N VAL A 3 -23.30 8.51 6.14
CA VAL A 3 -22.08 8.86 6.90
C VAL A 3 -21.55 7.65 7.68
N ASN A 4 -22.41 6.91 8.38
CA ASN A 4 -21.99 5.70 9.13
C ASN A 4 -21.43 4.61 8.21
N ARG A 5 -21.98 4.48 7.00
CA ARG A 5 -21.47 3.53 5.99
C ARG A 5 -20.09 3.95 5.49
N LEU A 6 -19.90 5.23 5.18
CA LEU A 6 -18.60 5.75 4.75
C LEU A 6 -17.53 5.58 5.84
N ILE A 7 -17.89 5.88 7.10
CA ILE A 7 -16.99 5.66 8.24
C ILE A 7 -16.60 4.17 8.34
N SER A 8 -17.57 3.26 8.24
CA SER A 8 -17.30 1.82 8.31
C SER A 8 -16.41 1.33 7.16
N GLU A 9 -16.63 1.83 5.94
CA GLU A 9 -15.82 1.49 4.76
C GLU A 9 -14.39 2.04 4.89
N ILE A 10 -14.22 3.27 5.37
CA ILE A 10 -12.92 3.88 5.63
C ILE A 10 -12.19 3.12 6.72
N LEU A 11 -12.85 2.81 7.83
CA LEU A 11 -12.24 2.07 8.94
C LEU A 11 -11.81 0.67 8.50
N PHE A 12 -12.62 -0.04 7.72
CA PHE A 12 -12.27 -1.36 7.19
C PHE A 12 -11.07 -1.30 6.24
N GLY A 13 -11.04 -0.33 5.33
CA GLY A 13 -9.90 -0.14 4.44
C GLY A 13 -8.63 0.25 5.20
N PHE A 14 -8.76 1.15 6.18
CA PHE A 14 -7.68 1.62 7.03
C PHE A 14 -7.07 0.50 7.87
N THR A 15 -7.88 -0.32 8.54
CA THR A 15 -7.37 -1.44 9.34
C THR A 15 -6.69 -2.49 8.48
N GLY A 16 -7.25 -2.81 7.31
CA GLY A 16 -6.65 -3.73 6.35
C GLY A 16 -5.30 -3.24 5.82
N LEU A 17 -5.21 -1.96 5.45
CA LEU A 17 -3.97 -1.37 4.93
C LEU A 17 -2.90 -1.22 6.02
N ILE A 18 -3.25 -0.85 7.26
CA ILE A 18 -2.28 -0.78 8.36
C ILE A 18 -1.63 -2.13 8.62
N GLY A 19 -2.42 -3.20 8.64
CA GLY A 19 -1.90 -4.54 8.87
C GLY A 19 -0.88 -4.96 7.82
N ILE A 20 -1.12 -4.61 6.55
CA ILE A 20 -0.25 -4.99 5.43
C ILE A 20 0.96 -4.08 5.28
N ILE A 21 0.79 -2.77 5.48
CA ILE A 21 1.90 -1.82 5.44
C ILE A 21 2.87 -2.07 6.60
N ASN A 22 2.37 -2.46 7.78
CA ASN A 22 3.20 -2.64 8.97
C ASN A 22 4.03 -1.38 9.31
N PRO A 23 3.37 -0.28 9.71
CA PRO A 23 4.05 1.00 9.96
C PRO A 23 5.12 0.91 11.06
N ILE A 24 4.98 0.00 12.01
CA ILE A 24 5.94 -0.22 13.09
C ILE A 24 7.24 -0.82 12.51
N GLY A 25 7.14 -1.89 11.72
CA GLY A 25 8.29 -2.50 11.07
C GLY A 25 9.02 -1.54 10.14
N ILE A 26 8.26 -0.79 9.32
CA ILE A 26 8.83 0.23 8.44
C ILE A 26 9.51 1.35 9.24
N ALA A 27 8.98 1.76 10.38
CA ALA A 27 9.60 2.80 11.20
C ALA A 27 11.00 2.39 11.67
N PHE A 28 11.19 1.14 12.08
CA PHE A 28 12.52 0.62 12.45
C PHE A 28 13.49 0.62 11.26
N LEU A 29 13.06 0.07 10.12
CA LEU A 29 13.88 0.07 8.90
C LEU A 29 14.19 1.50 8.42
N PHE A 30 13.24 2.42 8.53
CA PHE A 30 13.43 3.81 8.17
C PHE A 30 14.46 4.49 9.08
N LEU A 31 14.45 4.21 10.38
CA LEU A 31 15.43 4.76 11.32
C LEU A 31 16.84 4.28 10.98
N GLU A 32 17.03 2.98 10.77
CA GLU A 32 18.33 2.39 10.38
C GLU A 32 18.88 3.04 9.09
N ARG A 33 18.02 3.23 8.08
CA ARG A 33 18.44 3.82 6.79
C ARG A 33 18.67 5.34 6.84
N THR A 34 18.20 6.02 7.88
CA THR A 34 18.28 7.48 8.03
C THR A 34 19.17 7.94 9.18
N GLU A 35 19.99 7.05 9.75
CA GLU A 35 20.91 7.37 10.86
C GLU A 35 21.84 8.55 10.56
N ALA A 36 22.24 8.74 9.31
CA ALA A 36 23.13 9.82 8.88
C ALA A 36 22.44 11.19 8.68
N LEU A 37 21.11 11.29 8.84
CA LEU A 37 20.33 12.51 8.60
C LEU A 37 20.06 13.27 9.90
N THR A 38 19.96 14.60 9.80
CA THR A 38 19.44 15.41 10.90
C THR A 38 17.96 15.15 11.14
N GLU A 39 17.44 15.48 12.33
CA GLU A 39 16.01 15.31 12.64
C GLU A 39 15.11 16.09 11.67
N HIS A 40 15.56 17.26 11.22
CA HIS A 40 14.82 18.08 10.27
C HIS A 40 14.71 17.39 8.90
N GLU A 41 15.83 16.91 8.36
CA GLU A 41 15.88 16.18 7.09
C GLU A 41 15.07 14.89 7.14
N ARG A 42 15.19 14.14 8.25
CA ARG A 42 14.44 12.90 8.48
C ARG A 42 12.93 13.14 8.50
N ASN A 43 12.46 14.21 9.15
CA ASN A 43 11.05 14.58 9.17
C ASN A 43 10.53 15.00 7.79
N LEU A 44 11.32 15.76 7.03
CA LEU A 44 10.97 16.12 5.65
C LEU A 44 10.87 14.88 4.76
N LEU A 45 11.82 13.95 4.90
CA LEU A 45 11.85 12.70 4.17
C LEU A 45 10.64 11.83 4.51
N ALA A 46 10.33 11.65 5.80
CA ALA A 46 9.17 10.87 6.25
C ALA A 46 7.85 11.42 5.70
N LYS A 47 7.66 12.75 5.72
CA LYS A 47 6.46 13.39 5.13
C LYS A 47 6.35 13.13 3.63
N LYS A 48 7.47 13.18 2.90
CA LYS A 48 7.49 12.87 1.46
C LYS A 48 7.18 11.41 1.18
N VAL A 49 7.76 10.48 1.94
CA VAL A 49 7.47 9.05 1.81
C VAL A 49 5.98 8.78 2.07
N ALA A 50 5.41 9.36 3.13
CA ALA A 50 3.99 9.24 3.43
C ALA A 50 3.10 9.81 2.31
N PHE A 51 3.44 10.99 1.77
CA PHE A 51 2.71 11.59 0.66
C PHE A 51 2.79 10.75 -0.61
N ASN A 52 3.99 10.30 -0.99
CA ASN A 52 4.17 9.43 -2.15
C ASN A 52 3.40 8.12 -2.00
N ALA A 53 3.46 7.50 -0.81
CA ALA A 53 2.75 6.27 -0.50
C ALA A 53 1.23 6.45 -0.65
N PHE A 54 0.70 7.57 -0.13
CA PHE A 54 -0.70 7.94 -0.29
C PHE A 54 -1.09 8.06 -1.77
N ILE A 55 -0.30 8.77 -2.58
CA ILE A 55 -0.56 8.92 -4.02
C ILE A 55 -0.52 7.57 -4.75
N VAL A 56 0.47 6.73 -4.49
CA VAL A 56 0.57 5.39 -5.11
C VAL A 56 -0.65 4.54 -4.76
N LEU A 57 -1.04 4.49 -3.49
CA LEU A 57 -2.21 3.72 -3.04
C LEU A 57 -3.51 4.30 -3.61
N LEU A 58 -3.63 5.62 -3.72
CA LEU A 58 -4.79 6.28 -4.31
C LEU A 58 -4.91 5.94 -5.79
N VAL A 59 -3.81 6.02 -6.54
CA VAL A 59 -3.78 5.62 -7.96
C VAL A 59 -4.12 4.15 -8.11
N ALA A 60 -3.53 3.26 -7.30
CA ALA A 60 -3.85 1.84 -7.32
C ALA A 60 -5.33 1.59 -7.03
N PHE A 61 -5.88 2.25 -6.01
CA PHE A 61 -7.29 2.11 -5.61
C PHE A 61 -8.25 2.47 -6.76
N PHE A 62 -8.03 3.59 -7.46
CA PHE A 62 -8.94 4.04 -8.52
C PHE A 62 -8.64 3.41 -9.88
N ALA A 63 -7.38 3.30 -10.27
CA ALA A 63 -6.98 2.88 -11.61
C ALA A 63 -6.70 1.38 -11.71
N GLY A 64 -6.49 0.68 -10.60
CA GLY A 64 -6.05 -0.72 -10.64
C GLY A 64 -7.11 -1.68 -11.18
N THR A 65 -8.39 -1.53 -10.84
CA THR A 65 -9.45 -2.42 -11.37
C THR A 65 -9.57 -2.31 -12.91
N PRO A 66 -9.66 -1.10 -13.51
CA PRO A 66 -9.61 -0.96 -14.97
C PRO A 66 -8.37 -1.57 -15.62
N VAL A 67 -7.19 -1.37 -15.01
CA VAL A 67 -5.93 -1.92 -15.52
C VAL A 67 -5.94 -3.45 -15.50
N LEU A 68 -6.39 -4.07 -14.41
CA LEU A 68 -6.50 -5.54 -14.35
C LEU A 68 -7.46 -6.09 -15.40
N HIS A 69 -8.60 -5.44 -15.58
CA HIS A 69 -9.57 -5.83 -16.61
C HIS A 69 -8.98 -5.73 -18.02
N PHE A 70 -8.21 -4.68 -18.32
CA PHE A 70 -7.50 -4.53 -19.59
C PHE A 70 -6.53 -5.70 -19.86
N PHE A 71 -5.83 -6.18 -18.84
CA PHE A 71 -4.93 -7.33 -18.94
C PHE A 71 -5.63 -8.69 -18.79
N GLY A 72 -6.95 -8.73 -18.60
CA GLY A 72 -7.69 -9.98 -18.36
C GLY A 72 -7.35 -10.67 -17.04
N ILE A 73 -6.84 -9.92 -16.05
CA ILE A 73 -6.46 -10.45 -14.74
C ILE A 73 -7.68 -10.43 -13.81
N SER A 74 -8.00 -11.57 -13.22
CA SER A 74 -9.12 -11.68 -12.29
C SER A 74 -8.77 -11.14 -10.90
N MET A 75 -9.81 -10.79 -10.12
CA MET A 75 -9.61 -10.32 -8.74
C MET A 75 -9.06 -11.42 -7.83
N GLU A 76 -9.38 -12.68 -8.13
CA GLU A 76 -8.86 -13.87 -7.45
C GLU A 76 -7.36 -14.01 -7.71
N ALA A 77 -6.92 -13.87 -8.96
CA ALA A 77 -5.51 -13.90 -9.33
C ALA A 77 -4.72 -12.78 -8.63
N LEU A 78 -5.29 -11.57 -8.57
CA LEU A 78 -4.69 -10.45 -7.83
C LEU A 78 -4.52 -10.76 -6.34
N ARG A 79 -5.56 -11.31 -5.70
CA ARG A 79 -5.53 -11.65 -4.27
C ARG A 79 -4.50 -12.73 -3.95
N ILE A 80 -4.43 -13.77 -4.79
CA ILE A 80 -3.45 -14.85 -4.65
C ILE A 80 -2.03 -14.28 -4.82
N GLY A 81 -1.77 -13.55 -5.92
CA GLY A 81 -0.46 -12.97 -6.19
C GLY A 81 -0.02 -11.95 -5.13
N GLY A 82 -0.94 -11.07 -4.71
CA GLY A 82 -0.69 -10.10 -3.64
C GLY A 82 -0.39 -10.76 -2.30
N GLY A 83 -1.13 -11.81 -1.94
CA GLY A 83 -0.88 -12.60 -0.73
C GLY A 83 0.49 -13.28 -0.76
N PHE A 84 0.86 -13.90 -1.89
CA PHE A 84 2.20 -14.45 -2.08
C PHE A 84 3.29 -13.40 -1.95
N ALA A 85 3.08 -12.20 -2.50
CA ALA A 85 4.06 -11.13 -2.40
C ALA A 85 4.28 -10.66 -0.95
N VAL A 86 3.21 -10.61 -0.14
CA VAL A 86 3.32 -10.35 1.31
C VAL A 86 4.07 -11.47 2.02
N ALA A 87 3.76 -12.73 1.71
CA ALA A 87 4.45 -13.87 2.30
C ALA A 87 5.95 -13.87 1.98
N VAL A 88 6.33 -13.56 0.73
CA VAL A 88 7.73 -13.44 0.30
C VAL A 88 8.41 -12.28 1.01
N ALA A 89 7.77 -11.12 1.14
CA ALA A 89 8.33 -9.98 1.85
C ALA A 89 8.59 -10.31 3.33
N GLY A 90 7.62 -10.95 4.01
CA GLY A 90 7.82 -11.42 5.39
C GLY A 90 8.92 -12.47 5.53
N TRP A 91 9.04 -13.39 4.56
CA TRP A 91 10.11 -14.37 4.53
C TRP A 91 11.49 -13.73 4.35
N GLN A 92 11.61 -12.72 3.48
CA GLN A 92 12.84 -11.95 3.31
C GLN A 92 13.23 -11.25 4.62
N MET A 93 12.28 -10.58 5.29
CA MET A 93 12.55 -9.93 6.58
C MET A 93 13.05 -10.88 7.67
N LEU A 94 12.58 -12.14 7.69
CA LEU A 94 13.03 -13.13 8.67
C LEU A 94 14.43 -13.70 8.36
N ASN A 95 14.79 -13.76 7.09
CA ASN A 95 16.06 -14.33 6.63
C ASN A 95 17.11 -13.26 6.32
N GLU A 96 16.78 -11.98 6.51
CA GLU A 96 17.72 -10.87 6.40
C GLU A 96 18.81 -11.09 7.46
N PRO A 97 20.08 -11.26 7.06
CA PRO A 97 21.16 -11.45 8.02
C PRO A 97 21.25 -10.23 8.95
N ASP A 98 21.65 -10.42 10.22
CA ASP A 98 21.87 -9.35 11.22
C ASP A 98 23.02 -8.37 10.87
N GLY A 99 23.42 -8.28 9.60
CA GLY A 99 24.34 -7.28 9.05
C GLY A 99 23.58 -6.13 8.39
N PRO A 100 24.28 -5.05 7.98
CA PRO A 100 23.63 -3.96 7.25
C PRO A 100 22.87 -4.54 6.06
N ALA A 101 21.59 -4.17 5.97
CA ALA A 101 20.58 -4.85 5.18
C ALA A 101 20.99 -5.04 3.70
N GLY A 102 21.02 -6.29 3.26
CA GLY A 102 21.44 -6.71 1.94
C GLY A 102 20.52 -6.17 0.84
N GLY A 103 20.87 -5.01 0.30
CA GLY A 103 20.17 -4.44 -0.85
C GLY A 103 20.35 -2.93 -0.97
N GLY A 104 21.56 -2.48 -1.32
CA GLY A 104 21.86 -1.07 -1.59
C GLY A 104 22.34 -0.29 -0.37
N ASP A 105 23.19 -0.90 0.45
CA ASP A 105 23.89 -0.32 1.60
C ASP A 105 24.75 0.90 1.26
N THR A 106 24.08 2.00 1.02
CA THR A 106 24.64 3.28 1.41
C THR A 106 23.65 3.89 2.38
N PRO A 107 24.04 4.15 3.64
CA PRO A 107 23.33 5.09 4.50
C PRO A 107 22.94 6.30 3.65
N ILE A 108 21.74 6.85 3.84
CA ILE A 108 21.34 8.03 3.07
C ILE A 108 22.28 9.17 3.46
N LYS A 109 23.41 9.27 2.74
CA LYS A 109 24.39 10.32 2.92
C LYS A 109 23.71 11.64 2.57
N PRO A 110 23.99 12.73 3.31
CA PRO A 110 23.57 14.07 2.92
C PRO A 110 24.20 14.38 1.56
N ILE A 111 23.38 14.29 0.52
CA ILE A 111 23.71 14.71 -0.84
C ILE A 111 22.48 15.48 -1.29
N ASP A 112 22.71 16.63 -1.91
CA ASP A 112 21.79 17.57 -2.57
C ASP A 112 20.27 17.28 -2.46
N ALA A 113 19.46 18.30 -2.18
CA ALA A 113 18.02 18.17 -1.96
C ALA A 113 17.27 17.37 -3.05
N ASN A 114 17.76 17.39 -4.30
CA ASN A 114 17.24 16.59 -5.42
C ASN A 114 17.53 15.08 -5.29
N ALA A 115 18.68 14.69 -4.75
CA ALA A 115 19.02 13.29 -4.48
C ALA A 115 18.16 12.72 -3.34
N ILE A 116 17.84 13.54 -2.32
CA ILE A 116 16.87 13.20 -1.27
C ILE A 116 15.49 12.95 -1.88
N MET A 117 15.06 13.76 -2.87
CA MET A 117 13.79 13.56 -3.56
C MET A 117 13.69 12.23 -4.30
N THR A 118 14.75 11.85 -5.00
CA THR A 118 14.78 10.57 -5.73
C THR A 118 14.77 9.37 -4.77
N ARG A 119 15.52 9.47 -3.66
CA ARG A 119 15.60 8.44 -2.61
C ARG A 119 14.30 8.29 -1.80
N ALA A 120 13.56 9.38 -1.64
CA ALA A 120 12.23 9.34 -1.00
C ALA A 120 11.26 8.43 -1.76
N PHE A 121 11.35 8.42 -3.10
CA PHE A 121 10.50 7.56 -3.91
C PHE A 121 11.00 6.11 -3.93
N PHE A 122 12.25 5.89 -4.36
CA PHE A 122 12.86 4.56 -4.40
C PHE A 122 14.13 4.52 -3.54
N PRO A 123 14.31 3.54 -2.62
CA PRO A 123 13.42 2.41 -2.34
C PRO A 123 12.37 2.70 -1.24
N LEU A 124 12.38 3.88 -0.61
CA LEU A 124 11.63 4.15 0.63
C LEU A 124 10.10 4.13 0.45
N THR A 125 9.58 4.72 -0.63
CA THR A 125 8.13 4.64 -0.92
C THR A 125 7.83 3.29 -1.55
N VAL A 126 8.44 3.00 -2.69
CA VAL A 126 8.28 1.73 -3.41
C VAL A 126 9.66 1.07 -3.50
N PRO A 127 9.83 -0.20 -3.09
CA PRO A 127 8.81 -1.11 -2.57
C PRO A 127 8.64 -1.10 -1.03
N LEU A 128 9.46 -0.35 -0.28
CA LEU A 128 9.57 -0.54 1.18
C LEU A 128 8.27 -0.21 1.94
N THR A 129 7.66 0.94 1.66
CA THR A 129 6.41 1.35 2.33
C THR A 129 5.16 0.83 1.63
N VAL A 130 5.15 0.97 0.30
CA VAL A 130 4.09 0.51 -0.58
C VAL A 130 4.63 -0.61 -1.44
N GLY A 131 4.42 -1.82 -0.96
CA GLY A 131 4.76 -3.04 -1.67
C GLY A 131 3.62 -3.56 -2.56
N PRO A 132 3.89 -4.62 -3.32
CA PRO A 132 2.90 -5.33 -4.13
C PRO A 132 1.67 -5.78 -3.32
N GLY A 133 1.85 -6.16 -2.05
CA GLY A 133 0.76 -6.51 -1.14
C GLY A 133 -0.20 -5.35 -0.86
N SER A 134 0.35 -4.18 -0.50
CA SER A 134 -0.43 -2.97 -0.23
C SER A 134 -1.17 -2.48 -1.48
N ILE A 135 -0.54 -2.58 -2.65
CA ILE A 135 -1.14 -2.26 -3.96
C ILE A 135 -2.30 -3.22 -4.25
N ALA A 136 -2.09 -4.53 -4.13
CA ALA A 136 -3.14 -5.53 -4.35
C ALA A 136 -4.34 -5.31 -3.41
N THR A 137 -4.09 -4.98 -2.15
CA THR A 137 -5.14 -4.66 -1.18
C THR A 137 -5.90 -3.39 -1.54
N ALA A 138 -5.20 -2.32 -1.93
CA ALA A 138 -5.85 -1.08 -2.36
C ALA A 138 -6.82 -1.33 -3.53
N ILE A 139 -6.39 -2.12 -4.52
CA ILE A 139 -7.25 -2.50 -5.66
C ILE A 139 -8.43 -3.36 -5.20
N ALA A 140 -8.19 -4.35 -4.34
CA ALA A 140 -9.23 -5.24 -3.81
C ALA A 140 -10.29 -4.50 -2.99
N LEU A 141 -9.90 -3.46 -2.24
CA LEU A 141 -10.83 -2.63 -1.49
C LEU A 141 -11.81 -1.89 -2.41
N ASN A 142 -11.35 -1.36 -3.55
CA ASN A 142 -12.22 -0.72 -4.52
C ASN A 142 -13.14 -1.73 -5.24
N ALA A 143 -12.61 -2.89 -5.63
CA ALA A 143 -13.40 -3.94 -6.27
C ALA A 143 -14.55 -4.45 -5.39
N ASN A 144 -14.31 -4.65 -4.09
CA ASN A 144 -15.34 -5.05 -3.12
C ASN A 144 -16.46 -4.01 -2.97
N ARG A 145 -16.18 -2.72 -3.23
CA ARG A 145 -17.18 -1.66 -3.21
C ARG A 145 -18.14 -1.77 -4.40
N THR A 146 -17.60 -2.12 -5.57
CA THR A 146 -18.37 -2.24 -6.81
C THR A 146 -19.37 -3.40 -6.73
N HIS A 147 -18.97 -4.54 -6.16
CA HIS A 147 -19.86 -5.71 -5.94
C HIS A 147 -21.04 -5.39 -5.01
N LYS A 148 -20.84 -4.60 -3.95
CA LYS A 148 -21.93 -4.20 -3.05
C LYS A 148 -22.98 -3.32 -3.72
N LEU A 149 -22.60 -2.54 -4.74
CA LEU A 149 -23.55 -1.73 -5.51
C LEU A 149 -24.37 -2.60 -6.47
N SER A 150 -23.72 -3.54 -7.16
CA SER A 150 -24.42 -4.44 -8.09
C SER A 150 -25.36 -5.41 -7.38
N GLU A 151 -24.96 -5.99 -6.24
CA GLU A 151 -25.84 -6.86 -5.43
C GLU A 151 -27.02 -6.10 -4.84
N PHE A 152 -26.84 -4.83 -4.46
CA PHE A 152 -27.93 -3.97 -4.00
C PHE A 152 -28.93 -3.66 -5.12
N MET A 153 -28.45 -3.40 -6.34
CA MET A 153 -29.33 -3.20 -7.50
C MET A 153 -30.07 -4.49 -7.90
N LEU A 154 -29.38 -5.63 -7.89
CA LEU A 154 -29.97 -6.95 -8.21
C LEU A 154 -31.04 -7.35 -7.19
N SER A 155 -30.77 -7.18 -5.90
CA SER A 155 -31.76 -7.45 -4.84
C SER A 155 -32.96 -6.50 -4.89
N SER A 156 -32.76 -5.24 -5.28
CA SER A 156 -33.86 -4.29 -5.51
C SER A 156 -34.76 -4.70 -6.68
N ILE A 157 -34.18 -5.14 -7.80
CA ILE A 157 -34.93 -5.61 -8.98
C ILE A 157 -35.72 -6.89 -8.67
N VAL A 158 -35.09 -7.85 -7.97
CA VAL A 158 -35.76 -9.10 -7.55
C VAL A 158 -36.90 -8.80 -6.58
N SER A 159 -36.70 -7.88 -5.63
CA SER A 159 -37.76 -7.49 -4.68
C SER A 159 -38.96 -6.83 -5.36
N ILE A 160 -38.74 -6.03 -6.41
CA ILE A 160 -39.82 -5.40 -7.20
C ILE A 160 -40.53 -6.44 -8.08
N SER A 161 -39.83 -7.48 -8.54
CA SER A 161 -40.40 -8.52 -9.40
C SER A 161 -41.21 -9.57 -8.62
N VAL A 162 -40.92 -9.72 -7.33
CA VAL A 162 -41.59 -10.67 -6.42
C VAL A 162 -42.73 -10.01 -5.62
N SER A 163 -42.87 -8.68 -5.67
CA SER A 163 -44.01 -7.93 -5.11
C SER A 163 -45.05 -7.61 -6.18
#